data_AF-A0A962DUC2-F1
#
_entry.id   AF-A0A962DUC2-F1
#
_cell.length_a   1.000
_cell.length_b   1.000
_cell.length_c   1.000
_cell.angle_alpha   90.00
_cell.angle_beta   90.00
_cell.angle_gamma   90.00
#
_symmetry.space_group_name_H-M   'P 1'
#
loop_
_entity.id
_entity.type
_entity.pdbx_description
1 polymer ?
#
loop_
_entity_poly.entity_id
_entity_poly.type
_entity_poly.pdbx_seq_one_letter_code
_entity_poly.pdbx_strand_id
1 'polypeptide(L)'
;MIEKLKFILDEIQKVNAEPKVQPGASEITVLEAFEQIGITPPAYLVELYKWHNGIWNINAFLSMNSLDEATELHSLFCEMGER
;
A
#
# COMPACT_ATOMS: atom_id res chain seq x y z
N MET A 1 -2.87 6.65 -11.97
CA MET A 1 -1.74 6.01 -11.24
C MET A 1 -2.05 4.55 -10.96
N ILE A 2 -3.21 4.24 -10.36
CA ILE A 2 -3.66 2.88 -10.06
C ILE A 2 -3.70 1.95 -11.27
N GLU A 3 -4.15 2.42 -12.44
CA GLU A 3 -4.16 1.61 -13.68
C GLU A 3 -2.77 1.15 -14.11
N LYS A 4 -1.72 1.93 -13.84
CA LYS A 4 -0.34 1.51 -14.12
C LYS A 4 0.11 0.41 -13.16
N LEU A 5 -0.30 0.47 -11.89
CA LEU A 5 0.00 -0.57 -10.90
C LEU A 5 -0.74 -1.87 -11.21
N LYS A 6 -2.02 -1.79 -11.60
CA LYS A 6 -2.79 -2.93 -12.10
C LYS A 6 -2.10 -3.60 -13.28
N PHE A 7 -1.65 -2.80 -14.26
CA PHE A 7 -0.91 -3.30 -15.41
C PHE A 7 0.40 -3.98 -15.01
N ILE A 8 1.21 -3.36 -14.13
CA ILE A 8 2.47 -3.95 -13.65
C ILE A 8 2.20 -5.28 -12.93
N LEU A 9 1.19 -5.35 -12.06
CA LEU A 9 0.84 -6.58 -11.35
C LEU A 9 0.42 -7.68 -12.32
N ASP A 10 -0.41 -7.37 -13.31
CA ASP A 10 -0.86 -8.31 -14.35
C ASP A 10 0.32 -8.86 -15.16
N GLU A 11 1.24 -7.99 -15.60
CA GLU A 11 2.46 -8.41 -16.31
C GLU A 11 3.35 -9.31 -15.47
N ILE A 12 3.47 -9.04 -14.17
CA ILE A 12 4.28 -9.83 -13.24
C ILE A 12 3.64 -11.18 -12.99
N GLN A 13 2.32 -11.23 -12.80
CA GLN A 13 1.58 -12.49 -12.63
C GLN A 13 1.72 -13.43 -13.83
N LYS A 14 1.98 -12.90 -15.03
CA LYS A 14 2.25 -13.70 -16.23
C LYS A 14 3.61 -14.41 -16.20
N VAL A 15 4.60 -13.89 -15.46
CA VAL A 15 5.98 -14.41 -15.43
C VAL A 15 6.39 -14.99 -14.08
N ASN A 16 5.73 -14.56 -12.99
CA ASN A 16 5.96 -14.98 -11.63
C ASN A 16 4.60 -15.19 -10.93
N ALA A 17 4.32 -16.43 -10.56
CA ALA A 17 2.99 -16.83 -10.09
C ALA A 17 2.69 -16.45 -8.62
N GLU A 18 3.65 -15.87 -7.88
CA GLU A 18 3.55 -15.75 -6.42
C GLU A 18 3.63 -14.32 -5.83
N PRO A 19 2.99 -13.29 -6.40
CA PRO A 19 2.75 -12.08 -5.61
C PRO A 19 1.82 -12.43 -4.44
N LYS A 20 2.22 -12.04 -3.23
CA LYS A 20 1.36 -12.18 -2.05
C LYS A 20 0.45 -10.96 -2.00
N VAL A 21 -0.83 -11.19 -2.17
CA VAL A 21 -1.82 -10.12 -2.28
C VAL A 21 -2.74 -10.17 -1.07
N GLN A 22 -2.86 -9.06 -0.35
CA GLN A 22 -3.85 -8.91 0.71
C GLN A 22 -5.17 -8.38 0.12
N PRO A 23 -6.34 -8.87 0.57
CA PRO A 23 -7.62 -8.29 0.19
C PRO A 23 -7.68 -6.78 0.44
N GLY A 24 -8.41 -6.06 -0.41
CA GLY A 24 -8.64 -4.63 -0.22
C GLY A 24 -9.32 -4.32 1.11
N ALA A 25 -9.01 -3.15 1.67
CA ALA A 25 -9.61 -2.64 2.89
C ALA A 25 -10.91 -1.86 2.59
N SER A 26 -11.76 -1.71 3.60
CA SER A 26 -12.91 -0.80 3.50
C SER A 26 -12.43 0.65 3.46
N GLU A 27 -13.20 1.54 2.85
CA GLU A 27 -12.86 2.97 2.82
C GLU A 27 -12.68 3.57 4.22
N ILE A 28 -13.55 3.19 5.16
CA ILE A 28 -13.47 3.60 6.57
C ILE A 28 -12.13 3.19 7.16
N THR A 29 -11.74 1.92 7.00
CA THR A 29 -10.45 1.39 7.50
C THR A 29 -9.26 2.15 6.92
N VAL A 30 -9.30 2.51 5.63
CA VAL A 30 -8.24 3.31 5.02
C VAL A 30 -8.17 4.70 5.66
N LEU A 31 -9.31 5.38 5.78
CA LEU A 31 -9.34 6.72 6.35
C LEU A 31 -8.86 6.73 7.81
N GLU A 32 -9.29 5.76 8.62
CA GLU A 32 -8.87 5.59 10.01
C GLU A 32 -7.35 5.38 10.13
N ALA A 33 -6.75 4.56 9.26
CA ALA A 33 -5.30 4.33 9.28
C ALA A 33 -4.49 5.60 8.96
N PHE A 34 -4.96 6.41 8.00
CA PHE A 34 -4.32 7.70 7.70
C PHE A 34 -4.56 8.75 8.79
N GLU A 35 -5.75 8.75 9.41
CA GLU A 35 -6.07 9.63 10.54
C GLU A 35 -5.17 9.35 11.75
N GLN A 36 -4.84 8.08 12.04
CA GLN A 36 -3.93 7.68 13.12
C GLN A 36 -2.54 8.33 13.02
N ILE A 37 -2.07 8.58 11.79
CA ILE A 37 -0.79 9.26 11.52
C ILE A 37 -0.96 10.75 11.19
N GLY A 38 -2.17 11.31 11.39
CA GLY A 38 -2.46 12.73 11.21
C GLY A 38 -2.44 13.22 9.76
N ILE A 39 -2.64 12.32 8.78
CA ILE A 39 -2.61 12.65 7.35
C ILE A 39 -3.99 12.47 6.74
N THR A 40 -4.35 13.36 5.80
CA THR A 40 -5.50 13.13 4.92
C THR A 40 -5.03 12.41 3.65
N PRO A 41 -5.53 11.20 3.34
CA PRO A 41 -5.07 10.47 2.16
C PRO A 41 -5.58 11.12 0.87
N PRO A 42 -4.74 11.24 -0.17
CA PRO A 42 -5.20 11.49 -1.52
C PRO A 42 -6.16 10.39 -2.00
N ALA A 43 -7.16 10.75 -2.82
CA ALA A 43 -8.17 9.81 -3.33
C ALA A 43 -7.57 8.57 -4.01
N TYR A 44 -6.45 8.73 -4.73
CA TYR A 44 -5.81 7.60 -5.41
C TYR A 44 -5.18 6.59 -4.44
N LEU A 45 -4.78 7.00 -3.22
CA LEU A 45 -4.31 6.06 -2.18
C LEU A 45 -5.50 5.32 -1.57
N VAL A 46 -6.64 6.00 -1.39
CA VAL A 46 -7.88 5.37 -0.94
C VAL A 46 -8.32 4.28 -1.94
N GLU A 47 -8.34 4.60 -3.23
CA GLU A 47 -8.62 3.62 -4.28
C GLU A 47 -7.62 2.46 -4.30
N LEU A 48 -6.33 2.76 -4.06
CA LEU A 48 -5.26 1.75 -4.04
C LEU A 48 -5.48 0.72 -2.93
N TYR A 49 -5.69 1.18 -1.69
CA TYR A 49 -5.90 0.30 -0.55
C TYR A 49 -7.25 -0.41 -0.55
N LYS A 50 -8.28 0.18 -1.20
CA LYS A 50 -9.55 -0.51 -1.48
C LYS A 50 -9.40 -1.62 -2.52
N TRP A 51 -8.41 -1.52 -3.42
CA TRP A 51 -8.09 -2.59 -4.36
C TRP A 51 -7.32 -3.72 -3.68
N HIS A 52 -6.19 -3.42 -3.05
CA HIS A 52 -5.41 -4.38 -2.26
C HIS A 52 -4.82 -3.70 -1.03
N ASN A 53 -4.93 -4.33 0.16
CA ASN A 53 -4.31 -3.81 1.38
C ASN A 53 -2.87 -4.31 1.55
N GLY A 54 -2.10 -4.34 0.46
CA GLY A 54 -0.75 -4.89 0.46
C GLY A 54 -0.55 -5.84 -0.71
N ILE A 55 0.58 -5.68 -1.38
CA ILE A 55 1.05 -6.54 -2.46
C ILE A 55 2.57 -6.70 -2.27
N TRP A 56 2.98 -7.85 -1.75
CA TRP A 56 4.39 -8.18 -1.60
C TRP A 56 4.86 -9.02 -2.77
N ASN A 57 6.18 -8.97 -3.01
CA ASN A 57 6.83 -9.68 -4.09
C ASN A 57 6.26 -9.30 -5.48
N ILE A 58 5.92 -8.01 -5.69
CA ILE A 58 5.67 -7.51 -7.04
C ILE A 58 6.97 -7.73 -7.83
N ASN A 59 8.08 -7.18 -7.37
CA ASN A 59 9.41 -7.61 -7.81
C ASN A 59 10.45 -7.36 -6.71
N ALA A 60 11.74 -7.63 -6.99
CA ALA A 60 12.83 -7.44 -6.02
C ALA A 60 13.00 -6.00 -5.51
N PHE A 61 12.43 -5.01 -6.21
CA PHE A 61 12.55 -3.59 -5.93
C PHE A 61 11.21 -2.92 -5.55
N LEU A 62 10.11 -3.66 -5.63
CA LEU A 62 8.78 -3.09 -5.49
C LEU A 62 7.90 -4.00 -4.62
N SER A 63 7.40 -3.39 -3.54
CA SER A 63 6.31 -3.89 -2.73
C SER A 63 5.33 -2.75 -2.48
N MET A 64 4.09 -3.11 -2.21
CA MET A 64 3.10 -2.22 -1.63
C MET A 64 2.81 -2.75 -0.23
N ASN A 65 3.21 -1.99 0.78
CA ASN A 65 3.01 -2.38 2.17
C ASN A 65 1.53 -2.31 2.54
N SER A 66 1.11 -3.11 3.52
CA SER A 66 -0.23 -2.99 4.10
C SER A 66 -0.41 -1.65 4.81
N LEU A 67 -1.65 -1.27 5.13
CA LEU A 67 -1.91 -0.06 5.92
C LEU A 67 -1.14 -0.08 7.25
N ASP A 68 -1.13 -1.22 7.97
CA ASP A 68 -0.46 -1.35 9.26
C ASP A 68 1.07 -1.19 9.12
N GLU A 69 1.66 -1.83 8.12
CA GLU A 69 3.10 -1.68 7.84
C GLU A 69 3.44 -0.24 7.42
N ALA A 70 2.57 0.40 6.64
CA ALA A 70 2.77 1.76 6.16
C ALA A 70 2.68 2.79 7.30
N THR A 71 1.74 2.64 8.24
CA THR A 71 1.61 3.53 9.40
C THR A 71 2.75 3.34 10.39
N GLU A 72 3.22 2.11 10.60
CA GLU A 72 4.41 1.82 11.41
C GLU A 72 5.67 2.46 10.81
N LEU A 73 5.91 2.24 9.51
CA LEU A 73 7.05 2.84 8.80
C LEU A 73 7.01 4.37 8.84
N HIS A 74 5.83 4.97 8.66
CA HIS A 74 5.67 6.41 8.76
C HIS A 74 6.10 6.93 10.14
N SER A 75 5.63 6.28 11.20
CA SER A 75 5.99 6.65 12.58
C SER A 75 7.50 6.58 12.81
N LEU A 76 8.15 5.49 12.35
CA LEU A 76 9.60 5.34 12.41
C LEU A 76 10.34 6.44 11.65
N PHE A 77 9.88 6.82 10.45
CA PHE A 77 10.51 7.90 9.68
C PHE A 77 10.38 9.26 10.36
N CYS A 78 9.24 9.57 10.98
CA CYS A 78 9.08 10.78 11.78
C CYS A 78 10.05 10.80 12.97
N GLU A 79 10.13 9.72 13.74
CA GLU A 79 11.05 9.60 14.88
C GLU A 79 12.53 9.74 14.48
N MET A 80 12.91 9.20 13.31
CA MET A 80 14.27 9.31 12.80
C MET A 80 14.60 10.70 12.25
N GLY A 81 13.61 11.42 11.70
CA GLY A 81 13.78 12.77 11.16
C GLY A 81 13.83 13.88 12.21
N GLU A 82 13.43 13.59 13.44
CA GLU A 82 13.51 14.50 14.59
C GLU A 82 14.87 14.45 15.33
N ARG A 83 15.87 13.77 14.78
CA ARG A 83 17.27 13.72 15.28
C ARG A 83 18.24 14.48 14.37
#